data_AF-A0A7S4QGP5-F1
#
_entry.id   AF-A0A7S4QGP5-F1
#
_cell.length_a   1.000
_cell.length_b   1.000
_cell.length_c   1.000
_cell.angle_alpha   90.00
_cell.angle_beta   90.00
_cell.angle_gamma   90.00
#
_symmetry.space_group_name_H-M   'P 1'
#
loop_
_entity.id
_entity.type
_entity.pdbx_description
1 polymer ?
#
loop_
_entity_poly.entity_id
_entity_poly.type
_entity_poly.pdbx_seq_one_letter_code
_entity_poly.pdbx_strand_id
1 'polypeptide(L)'
;TELSVQDLSSTAWACSSIGWWDRPWLDAISSSAIRTITEFGPQGLANTAWAFSARGVQHGPLFAALSAAAIRTLVDFAHSELTGTAWAFASMKFRDAPLLSAIAKQAIAMLENCRGGEEVVNGLVDVTLVGRSLRDETASALSLRGVLGLVHAMAEADHPCLEALVASTYGALERRAGALDARRPPGQLRLGLGTAAPRAGAPPEPRALVVRPHLCALWKPAGWAVRVVFGDDADAQLRTGRGGGPELQEWLAERLGSQHPVARDPLAQHGLVHRLDRETSGAVLWARSYRGYLAARLHFAARRVRKGYVCLCWGPVAPTPWLLEAPLLELAPLGGPPRTVAGSPRGRVARTEVVCAGHLLAPVEPQSLGSGPQASVSVVELLLHTGRQHQIRAHLGHQGHPLVGDALYGGGSPPWCPHFLLHAWCLELDGKEDVHPIGARAPLPTHLERALLQLTPADSGAAAHISGWLESKGAGNFIQRLSCKK
;
A
#
# COMPACT_ATOMS: atom_id res chain seq x y z
N THR A 1 19.22 -22.73 33.39
CA THR A 1 20.30 -22.08 32.61
C THR A 1 19.78 -20.77 32.12
N GLU A 2 20.40 -19.65 32.51
CA GLU A 2 20.03 -18.34 31.97
C GLU A 2 20.52 -18.24 30.52
N LEU A 3 19.64 -17.82 29.62
CA LEU A 3 20.02 -17.53 28.23
C LEU A 3 20.88 -16.26 28.21
N SER A 4 21.87 -16.21 27.32
CA SER A 4 22.56 -14.94 27.04
C SER A 4 21.57 -13.91 26.49
N VAL A 5 21.89 -12.61 26.59
CA VAL A 5 21.02 -11.55 26.02
C VAL A 5 20.84 -11.67 24.51
N GLN A 6 21.86 -12.19 23.81
CA GLN A 6 21.78 -12.46 22.37
C GLN A 6 20.85 -13.64 22.09
N ASP A 7 20.96 -14.74 22.85
CA ASP A 7 20.07 -15.89 22.71
C ASP A 7 18.64 -15.51 23.07
N LEU A 8 18.45 -14.69 24.11
CA LEU A 8 17.14 -14.20 24.55
C LEU A 8 16.43 -13.43 23.44
N SER A 9 17.10 -12.43 22.84
CA SER A 9 16.54 -11.62 21.76
C SER A 9 16.35 -12.40 20.46
N SER A 10 17.29 -13.29 20.11
CA SER A 10 17.21 -14.13 18.92
C SER A 10 16.08 -15.16 19.03
N THR A 11 15.89 -15.75 20.22
CA THR A 11 14.78 -16.66 20.50
C THR A 11 13.45 -15.91 20.43
N ALA A 12 13.35 -14.73 21.05
CA ALA A 12 12.17 -13.87 20.95
C ALA A 12 11.78 -13.59 19.48
N TRP A 13 12.76 -13.21 18.68
CA TRP A 13 12.59 -12.94 17.25
C TRP A 13 12.17 -14.19 16.45
N ALA A 14 12.84 -15.33 16.68
CA ALA A 14 12.55 -16.58 15.97
C ALA A 14 11.13 -17.09 16.27
N CYS A 15 10.75 -17.12 17.55
CA CYS A 15 9.40 -17.48 17.98
C CYS A 15 8.33 -16.54 17.40
N SER A 16 8.61 -15.24 17.33
CA SER A 16 7.77 -14.27 16.62
C SER A 16 7.60 -14.62 15.16
N SER A 17 8.71 -14.90 14.47
CA SER A 17 8.72 -15.18 13.03
C SER A 17 7.93 -16.44 12.68
N ILE A 18 7.98 -17.49 13.52
CA ILE A 18 7.20 -18.73 13.32
C ILE A 18 5.78 -18.68 13.90
N GLY A 19 5.41 -17.57 14.56
CA GLY A 19 4.09 -17.38 15.14
C GLY A 19 3.79 -18.24 16.38
N TRP A 20 4.81 -18.73 17.07
CA TRP A 20 4.70 -19.48 18.33
C TRP A 20 4.81 -18.53 19.53
N TRP A 21 3.71 -18.34 20.26
CA TRP A 21 3.58 -17.37 21.36
C TRP A 21 2.73 -17.93 22.48
N ASP A 22 3.27 -17.97 23.70
CA ASP A 22 2.55 -18.35 24.92
C ASP A 22 2.80 -17.33 26.04
N ARG A 23 1.78 -17.04 26.86
CA ARG A 23 1.81 -15.96 27.87
C ARG A 23 2.90 -16.14 28.92
N PRO A 24 3.01 -17.29 29.63
CA PRO A 24 4.10 -17.53 30.58
C PRO A 24 5.50 -17.34 29.99
N TRP A 25 5.68 -17.73 28.73
CA TRP A 25 6.95 -17.57 28.04
C TRP A 25 7.26 -16.10 27.76
N LEU A 26 6.26 -15.29 27.42
CA LEU A 26 6.42 -13.84 27.23
C LEU A 26 6.72 -13.11 28.52
N ASP A 27 6.07 -13.50 29.60
CA ASP A 27 6.33 -12.95 30.92
C ASP A 27 7.77 -13.28 31.35
N ALA A 28 8.26 -14.49 31.03
CA ALA A 28 9.65 -14.88 31.28
C ALA A 28 10.66 -14.08 30.45
N ILE A 29 10.43 -13.94 29.13
CA ILE A 29 11.32 -13.15 28.26
C ILE A 29 11.33 -11.69 28.65
N SER A 30 10.16 -11.08 28.85
CA SER A 30 10.05 -9.67 29.22
C SER A 30 10.72 -9.40 30.57
N SER A 31 10.48 -10.26 31.57
CA SER A 31 11.11 -10.14 32.88
C SER A 31 12.63 -10.28 32.80
N SER A 32 13.13 -11.24 32.01
CA SER A 32 14.58 -11.42 31.82
C SER A 32 15.20 -10.23 31.09
N ALA A 33 14.60 -9.82 29.98
CA ALA A 33 15.06 -8.70 29.16
C ALA A 33 15.07 -7.37 29.94
N ILE A 34 14.08 -7.13 30.81
CA ILE A 34 14.07 -5.94 31.68
C ILE A 34 15.24 -5.96 32.66
N ARG A 35 15.54 -7.12 33.27
CA ARG A 35 16.65 -7.24 34.25
C ARG A 35 18.02 -7.05 33.61
N THR A 36 18.21 -7.54 32.39
CA THR A 36 19.51 -7.51 31.69
C THR A 36 19.57 -6.44 30.60
N ILE A 37 18.63 -5.49 30.56
CA ILE A 37 18.47 -4.53 29.46
C ILE A 37 19.72 -3.70 29.16
N THR A 38 20.56 -3.45 30.16
CA THR A 38 21.81 -2.70 30.03
C THR A 38 22.90 -3.45 29.28
N GLU A 39 22.78 -4.77 29.15
CA GLU A 39 23.71 -5.62 28.41
C GLU A 39 23.32 -5.77 26.93
N PHE A 40 22.14 -5.29 26.55
CA PHE A 40 21.66 -5.40 25.18
C PHE A 40 22.39 -4.42 24.25
N GLY A 41 22.95 -4.95 23.16
CA GLY A 41 23.38 -4.14 22.02
C GLY A 41 22.19 -3.70 21.13
N PRO A 42 22.43 -2.82 20.14
CA PRO A 42 21.40 -2.30 19.24
C PRO A 42 20.51 -3.38 18.59
N GLN A 43 21.14 -4.45 18.07
CA GLN A 43 20.43 -5.56 17.44
C GLN A 43 19.48 -6.26 18.43
N GLY A 44 19.93 -6.51 19.66
CA GLY A 44 19.12 -7.17 20.68
C GLY A 44 17.90 -6.33 21.09
N LEU A 45 18.08 -5.01 21.19
CA LEU A 45 16.99 -4.06 21.48
C LEU A 45 15.96 -4.06 20.36
N ALA A 46 16.41 -3.91 19.11
CA ALA A 46 15.54 -3.90 17.93
C ALA A 46 14.79 -5.24 17.76
N ASN A 47 15.48 -6.37 17.88
CA ASN A 47 14.90 -7.70 17.76
C ASN A 47 13.82 -7.95 18.82
N THR A 48 14.08 -7.59 20.08
CA THR A 48 13.11 -7.74 21.16
C THR A 48 11.89 -6.85 20.95
N ALA A 49 12.09 -5.57 20.61
CA ALA A 49 10.99 -4.66 20.31
C ALA A 49 10.12 -5.17 19.14
N TRP A 50 10.77 -5.61 18.05
CA TRP A 50 10.09 -6.16 16.90
C TRP A 50 9.33 -7.43 17.25
N ALA A 51 9.93 -8.36 18.00
CA ALA A 51 9.31 -9.63 18.36
C ALA A 51 7.96 -9.43 19.06
N PHE A 52 7.90 -8.55 20.07
CA PHE A 52 6.70 -8.23 20.82
C PHE A 52 5.68 -7.45 19.97
N SER A 53 6.14 -6.47 19.20
CA SER A 53 5.25 -5.63 18.37
C SER A 53 4.60 -6.40 17.22
N ALA A 54 5.33 -7.29 16.55
CA ALA A 54 4.83 -8.11 15.46
C ALA A 54 3.60 -8.94 15.89
N ARG A 55 3.49 -9.25 17.18
CA ARG A 55 2.42 -10.07 17.76
C ARG A 55 1.36 -9.25 18.48
N GLY A 56 1.45 -7.92 18.39
CA GLY A 56 0.55 -7.00 19.06
C GLY A 56 0.58 -7.14 20.59
N VAL A 57 1.64 -7.72 21.16
CA VAL A 57 1.74 -7.94 22.61
C VAL A 57 2.16 -6.65 23.28
N GLN A 58 1.26 -6.11 24.08
CA GLN A 58 1.47 -4.87 24.82
C GLN A 58 2.10 -5.19 26.17
N HIS A 59 3.40 -4.90 26.30
CA HIS A 59 4.12 -5.02 27.57
C HIS A 59 4.76 -3.68 27.94
N GLY A 60 3.97 -2.80 28.57
CA GLY A 60 4.36 -1.42 28.89
C GLY A 60 5.73 -1.27 29.56
N PRO A 61 6.03 -2.01 30.65
CA PRO A 61 7.33 -1.93 31.32
C PRO A 61 8.53 -2.32 30.44
N LEU A 62 8.32 -3.30 29.53
CA LEU A 62 9.39 -3.75 28.62
C LEU A 62 9.65 -2.68 27.56
N PHE A 63 8.59 -2.12 26.96
CA PHE A 63 8.75 -1.06 25.96
C PHE A 63 9.36 0.21 26.55
N ALA A 64 9.02 0.56 27.80
CA ALA A 64 9.68 1.66 28.51
C ALA A 64 11.19 1.38 28.72
N ALA A 65 11.55 0.17 29.13
CA ALA A 65 12.96 -0.23 29.31
C ALA A 65 13.73 -0.24 27.97
N LEU A 66 13.14 -0.81 26.92
CA LEU A 66 13.69 -0.82 25.56
C LEU A 66 13.90 0.60 25.02
N SER A 67 12.92 1.49 25.22
CA SER A 67 13.00 2.90 24.81
C SER A 67 14.16 3.61 25.51
N ALA A 68 14.21 3.53 26.84
CA ALA A 68 15.27 4.16 27.62
C ALA A 68 16.66 3.62 27.26
N ALA A 69 16.80 2.32 27.00
CA ALA A 69 18.05 1.71 26.57
C ALA A 69 18.44 2.13 25.16
N ALA A 70 17.51 2.08 24.20
CA ALA A 70 17.74 2.48 22.82
C ALA A 70 18.20 3.94 22.75
N ILE A 71 17.50 4.87 23.42
CA ILE A 71 17.87 6.30 23.41
C ILE A 71 19.34 6.54 23.81
N ARG A 72 19.87 5.77 24.76
CA ARG A 72 21.27 5.91 25.22
C ARG A 72 22.30 5.44 24.20
N THR A 73 21.94 4.47 23.37
CA THR A 73 22.87 3.81 22.43
C THR A 73 22.50 4.04 20.97
N LEU A 74 21.55 4.94 20.67
CA LEU A 74 21.03 5.20 19.32
C LEU A 74 22.11 5.55 18.29
N VAL A 75 23.21 6.16 18.71
CA VAL A 75 24.35 6.49 17.84
C VAL A 75 25.03 5.24 17.27
N ASP A 76 24.95 4.11 17.99
CA ASP A 76 25.53 2.83 17.61
C ASP A 76 24.56 1.98 16.77
N PHE A 77 23.32 2.43 16.58
CA PHE A 77 22.33 1.68 15.78
C PHE A 77 22.67 1.78 14.30
N ALA A 78 22.76 0.62 13.66
CA ALA A 78 22.66 0.55 12.21
C ALA A 78 21.21 0.76 11.74
N HIS A 79 21.05 0.91 10.43
CA HIS A 79 19.81 1.36 9.81
C HIS A 79 18.64 0.38 9.99
N SER A 80 18.94 -0.92 9.92
CA SER A 80 17.98 -1.99 10.18
C SER A 80 17.40 -1.89 11.58
N GLU A 81 18.23 -1.57 12.56
CA GLU A 81 17.88 -1.48 13.97
C GLU A 81 17.05 -0.22 14.22
N LEU A 82 17.45 0.93 13.65
CA LEU A 82 16.65 2.17 13.71
C LEU A 82 15.25 1.93 13.12
N THR A 83 15.19 1.33 11.93
CA THR A 83 13.94 1.06 11.21
C THR A 83 13.05 0.08 11.97
N GLY A 84 13.63 -1.05 12.41
CA GLY A 84 12.94 -2.08 13.16
C GLY A 84 12.38 -1.55 14.48
N THR A 85 13.18 -0.76 15.21
CA THR A 85 12.77 -0.12 16.46
C THR A 85 11.65 0.89 16.22
N ALA A 86 11.80 1.80 15.26
CA ALA A 86 10.76 2.77 14.95
C ALA A 86 9.45 2.11 14.55
N TRP A 87 9.50 1.07 13.70
CA TRP A 87 8.31 0.35 13.26
C TRP A 87 7.64 -0.40 14.42
N ALA A 88 8.45 -1.01 15.31
CA ALA A 88 7.94 -1.70 16.48
C ALA A 88 7.18 -0.75 17.41
N PHE A 89 7.69 0.46 17.66
CA PHE A 89 7.02 1.44 18.51
C PHE A 89 5.85 2.14 17.81
N ALA A 90 5.95 2.42 16.51
CA ALA A 90 4.88 3.07 15.74
C ALA A 90 3.65 2.17 15.54
N SER A 91 3.86 0.86 15.41
CA SER A 91 2.77 -0.12 15.20
C SER A 91 1.98 -0.43 16.46
N MET A 92 2.51 -0.04 17.63
CA MET A 92 1.92 -0.31 18.94
C MET A 92 1.01 0.84 19.38
N LYS A 93 0.03 0.55 20.24
CA LYS A 93 -0.81 1.61 20.84
C LYS A 93 0.02 2.60 21.68
N PHE A 94 1.15 2.16 22.23
CA PHE A 94 2.04 2.98 23.01
C PHE A 94 3.06 3.68 22.10
N ARG A 95 2.73 4.90 21.68
CA ARG A 95 3.61 5.74 20.86
C ARG A 95 4.62 6.46 21.76
N ASP A 96 5.87 6.01 21.74
CA ASP A 96 6.96 6.68 22.46
C ASP A 96 7.53 7.84 21.63
N ALA A 97 6.92 9.02 21.78
CA ALA A 97 7.32 10.22 21.03
C ALA A 97 8.80 10.63 21.28
N PRO A 98 9.34 10.57 22.51
CA PRO A 98 10.77 10.82 22.74
C PRO A 98 11.69 9.90 21.93
N LEU A 99 11.46 8.58 21.95
CA LEU A 99 12.27 7.62 21.20
C LEU A 99 12.15 7.86 19.69
N LEU A 100 10.92 8.03 19.17
CA LEU A 100 10.69 8.27 17.74
C LEU A 100 11.35 9.58 17.28
N SER A 101 11.33 10.63 18.10
CA SER A 101 12.06 11.88 17.86
C SER A 101 13.57 11.66 17.81
N ALA A 102 14.12 10.88 18.73
CA ALA A 102 15.55 10.58 18.78
C ALA A 102 16.00 9.76 17.57
N ILE A 103 15.22 8.73 17.19
CA ILE A 103 15.45 7.95 15.97
C ILE A 103 15.41 8.83 14.72
N ALA A 104 14.41 9.71 14.60
CA ALA A 104 14.29 10.60 13.45
C ALA A 104 15.49 11.56 13.35
N LYS A 105 15.93 12.15 14.46
CA LYS A 105 17.12 13.02 14.51
C LYS A 105 18.38 12.26 14.13
N GLN A 106 18.57 11.05 14.64
CA GLN A 106 19.72 10.21 14.28
C GLN A 106 19.72 9.89 12.79
N ALA A 107 18.58 9.48 12.22
CA ALA A 107 18.45 9.21 10.79
C ALA A 107 18.70 10.44 9.92
N ILE A 108 18.24 11.63 10.33
CA ILE A 108 18.53 12.90 9.64
C ILE A 108 20.03 13.20 9.67
N ALA A 109 20.69 13.07 10.82
CA ALA A 109 22.13 13.29 10.93
C ALA A 109 22.91 12.33 10.02
N MET A 110 22.49 11.06 9.94
CA MET A 110 23.07 10.09 9.00
C MET A 110 22.89 10.52 7.54
N LEU A 111 21.68 10.98 7.17
CA LEU A 111 21.37 11.48 5.82
C LEU A 111 22.20 12.72 5.45
N GLU A 112 22.40 13.64 6.40
CA GLU A 112 23.17 14.86 6.19
C GLU A 112 24.66 14.56 6.01
N ASN A 113 25.22 13.66 6.81
CA ASN A 113 26.60 13.20 6.68
C ASN A 113 26.85 12.48 5.33
N CYS A 114 25.83 11.84 4.75
CA CYS A 114 25.91 11.25 3.41
C CYS A 114 26.03 12.31 2.30
N ARG A 115 25.71 13.59 2.55
CA ARG A 115 25.71 14.63 1.50
C ARG A 115 27.11 14.96 0.98
N GLY A 116 28.19 14.49 1.63
CA GLY A 116 29.59 14.81 1.30
C GLY A 116 30.45 13.70 0.70
N GLY A 117 29.99 12.42 0.65
CA GLY A 117 30.82 11.28 0.18
C GLY A 117 30.12 10.42 -0.87
N GLU A 118 30.83 10.06 -1.94
CA GLU A 118 30.34 9.19 -3.03
C GLU A 118 30.04 7.74 -2.58
N GLU A 119 30.58 7.30 -1.44
CA GLU A 119 30.53 5.90 -0.98
C GLU A 119 29.23 5.52 -0.23
N VAL A 120 28.61 6.46 0.51
CA VAL A 120 27.50 6.15 1.44
C VAL A 120 26.12 6.21 0.77
N VAL A 121 26.00 6.89 -0.38
CA VAL A 121 24.74 7.01 -1.14
C VAL A 121 24.43 5.76 -1.99
N ASN A 122 25.39 4.83 -2.11
CA ASN A 122 25.21 3.57 -2.85
C ASN A 122 24.19 2.62 -2.18
N GLY A 123 23.96 2.74 -0.86
CA GLY A 123 22.92 1.99 -0.13
C GLY A 123 21.52 2.59 -0.26
N LEU A 124 21.42 3.91 -0.38
CA LEU A 124 20.18 4.70 -0.44
C LEU A 124 19.38 4.52 -1.75
N VAL A 125 19.91 3.77 -2.69
CA VAL A 125 19.29 3.44 -3.98
C VAL A 125 19.47 1.95 -4.26
N ASP A 126 19.17 1.07 -3.28
CA ASP A 126 19.15 -0.40 -3.39
C ASP A 126 20.14 -0.96 -4.45
N VAL A 127 21.43 -0.60 -4.34
CA VAL A 127 22.61 -1.19 -5.00
C VAL A 127 22.57 -1.41 -6.54
N THR A 128 21.58 -0.96 -7.31
CA THR A 128 21.44 -1.52 -8.68
C THR A 128 21.02 -0.56 -9.77
N LEU A 129 21.15 0.76 -9.56
CA LEU A 129 21.05 1.72 -10.66
C LEU A 129 22.28 1.79 -11.58
N VAL A 130 23.36 1.04 -11.29
CA VAL A 130 24.37 0.60 -12.27
C VAL A 130 24.95 -0.74 -11.79
N GLY A 131 24.88 -1.78 -12.61
CA GLY A 131 25.39 -3.12 -12.30
C GLY A 131 26.91 -3.20 -12.11
N ARG A 132 27.38 -2.89 -10.91
CA ARG A 132 28.64 -3.42 -10.40
C ARG A 132 28.40 -4.00 -9.01
N SER A 133 28.58 -5.31 -8.92
CA SER A 133 28.77 -6.07 -7.69
C SER A 133 29.90 -5.40 -6.88
N LEU A 134 29.54 -4.58 -5.90
CA LEU A 134 30.45 -4.25 -4.81
C LEU A 134 30.26 -5.35 -3.76
N ARG A 135 31.07 -6.40 -3.91
CA ARG A 135 31.57 -7.11 -2.73
C ARG A 135 32.51 -6.11 -2.06
N ASP A 136 32.06 -5.45 -0.99
CA ASP A 136 32.87 -5.13 0.21
C ASP A 136 32.22 -4.10 1.14
N GLU A 137 32.11 -4.50 2.41
CA GLU A 137 32.55 -3.78 3.62
C GLU A 137 32.07 -2.35 3.97
N THR A 138 30.80 -1.97 3.76
CA THR A 138 30.23 -0.87 4.57
C THR A 138 28.83 -1.17 5.11
N ALA A 139 28.80 -1.80 6.28
CA ALA A 139 27.61 -1.96 7.12
C ALA A 139 27.03 -0.61 7.65
N SER A 140 27.56 0.54 7.21
CA SER A 140 27.24 1.87 7.76
C SER A 140 26.53 2.83 6.80
N ALA A 141 25.99 2.36 5.66
CA ALA A 141 25.24 3.20 4.72
C ALA A 141 23.72 3.00 4.80
N LEU A 142 22.97 4.09 4.88
CA LEU A 142 21.52 4.11 5.02
C LEU A 142 20.87 3.49 3.78
N SER A 143 20.07 2.42 3.94
CA SER A 143 19.41 1.79 2.79
C SER A 143 18.12 2.51 2.43
N LEU A 144 17.75 2.58 1.14
CA LEU A 144 16.47 3.19 0.71
C LEU A 144 15.30 2.58 1.47
N ARG A 145 15.34 1.25 1.58
CA ARG A 145 14.34 0.45 2.27
C ARG A 145 14.23 0.83 3.75
N GLY A 146 15.36 1.00 4.44
CA GLY A 146 15.39 1.44 5.84
C GLY A 146 14.75 2.81 6.02
N VAL A 147 15.14 3.80 5.21
CA VAL A 147 14.57 5.15 5.32
C VAL A 147 13.09 5.19 5.03
N LEU A 148 12.63 4.49 3.98
CA LEU A 148 11.21 4.42 3.68
C LEU A 148 10.43 3.73 4.81
N GLY A 149 11.03 2.73 5.46
CA GLY A 149 10.47 2.11 6.66
C GLY A 149 10.36 3.08 7.84
N LEU A 150 11.39 3.90 8.07
CA LEU A 150 11.40 4.96 9.08
C LEU A 150 10.33 6.02 8.79
N VAL A 151 10.27 6.54 7.57
CA VAL A 151 9.25 7.50 7.13
C VAL A 151 7.85 6.91 7.32
N HIS A 152 7.66 5.65 6.97
CA HIS A 152 6.39 4.96 7.20
C HIS A 152 6.03 4.85 8.67
N ALA A 153 6.99 4.50 9.54
CA ALA A 153 6.78 4.46 10.98
C ALA A 153 6.42 5.84 11.55
N MET A 154 7.11 6.90 11.13
CA MET A 154 6.80 8.27 11.55
C MET A 154 5.41 8.72 11.09
N ALA A 155 5.00 8.35 9.88
CA ALA A 155 3.67 8.64 9.37
C ALA A 155 2.57 7.83 10.08
N GLU A 156 2.81 6.57 10.41
CA GLU A 156 1.86 5.76 11.21
C GLU A 156 1.70 6.32 12.63
N ALA A 157 2.77 6.90 13.19
CA ALA A 157 2.76 7.53 14.50
C ALA A 157 2.20 8.97 14.49
N ASP A 158 1.90 9.55 13.32
CA ASP A 158 1.57 10.97 13.14
C ASP A 158 2.61 11.89 13.81
N HIS A 159 3.89 11.59 13.58
CA HIS A 159 4.98 12.18 14.35
C HIS A 159 5.48 13.50 13.75
N PRO A 160 5.72 14.57 14.54
CA PRO A 160 6.14 15.89 14.03
C PRO A 160 7.43 15.90 13.21
N CYS A 161 8.35 14.97 13.46
CA CYS A 161 9.60 14.86 12.70
C CYS A 161 9.43 14.29 11.28
N LEU A 162 8.24 13.84 10.88
CA LEU A 162 7.98 13.26 9.56
C LEU A 162 8.42 14.20 8.43
N GLU A 163 8.03 15.48 8.50
CA GLU A 163 8.32 16.45 7.44
C GLU A 163 9.84 16.68 7.26
N ALA A 164 10.57 16.84 8.37
CA ALA A 164 12.01 17.02 8.35
C ALA A 164 12.75 15.77 7.83
N LEU A 165 12.29 14.58 8.20
CA LEU A 165 12.85 13.31 7.72
C LEU A 165 12.61 13.14 6.21
N VAL A 166 11.40 13.43 5.74
CA VAL A 166 11.05 13.40 4.32
C VAL A 166 11.91 14.39 3.51
N ALA A 167 12.02 15.64 3.96
CA ALA A 167 12.83 16.65 3.28
C ALA A 167 14.32 16.26 3.22
N SER A 168 14.86 15.75 4.33
CA SER A 168 16.25 15.29 4.41
C SER A 168 16.52 14.11 3.48
N THR A 169 15.59 13.15 3.46
CA THR A 169 15.63 11.97 2.59
C THR A 169 15.59 12.38 1.13
N TYR A 170 14.67 13.26 0.76
CA TYR A 170 14.56 13.76 -0.60
C TYR A 170 15.85 14.45 -1.04
N GLY A 171 16.37 15.39 -0.25
CA GLY A 171 17.61 16.10 -0.58
C GLY A 171 18.83 15.19 -0.71
N ALA A 172 18.88 14.08 0.03
CA ALA A 172 19.93 13.08 -0.11
C ALA A 172 19.83 12.28 -1.43
N LEU A 173 18.60 12.00 -1.89
CA LEU A 173 18.32 11.16 -3.05
C LEU A 173 18.28 11.94 -4.38
N GLU A 174 17.88 13.21 -4.33
CA GLU A 174 17.53 14.00 -5.51
C GLU A 174 18.70 14.16 -6.49
N ARG A 175 19.92 14.44 -5.98
CA ARG A 175 21.12 14.60 -6.83
C ARG A 175 21.45 13.34 -7.61
N ARG A 176 21.32 12.17 -6.98
CA ARG A 176 21.60 10.88 -7.64
C ARG A 176 20.54 10.54 -8.68
N ALA A 177 19.27 10.74 -8.32
CA ALA A 177 18.17 10.56 -9.26
C ALA A 177 18.30 11.50 -10.46
N GLY A 178 18.66 12.76 -10.22
CA GLY A 178 18.95 13.74 -11.27
C GLY A 178 20.11 13.35 -12.16
N ALA A 179 21.20 12.79 -11.60
CA ALA A 179 22.33 12.30 -12.39
C ALA A 179 21.95 11.10 -13.29
N LEU A 180 21.07 10.21 -12.81
CA LEU A 180 20.55 9.08 -13.59
C LEU A 180 19.64 9.55 -14.72
N ASP A 181 18.72 10.46 -14.40
CA ASP A 181 17.87 11.11 -15.39
C ASP A 181 18.71 11.90 -16.41
N ALA A 182 19.79 12.57 -16.01
CA ALA A 182 20.67 13.30 -16.93
C ALA A 182 21.46 12.39 -17.89
N ARG A 183 21.89 11.21 -17.42
CA ARG A 183 22.54 10.20 -18.26
C ARG A 183 21.57 9.60 -19.30
N ARG A 184 20.26 9.64 -19.02
CA ARG A 184 19.20 9.10 -19.89
C ARG A 184 17.91 9.92 -19.74
N PRO A 185 17.80 11.08 -20.41
CA PRO A 185 16.69 12.02 -20.16
C PRO A 185 15.34 11.39 -20.53
N PRO A 186 14.29 11.58 -19.70
CA PRO A 186 12.96 11.13 -20.05
C PRO A 186 12.45 11.88 -21.29
N GLY A 187 12.11 11.14 -22.34
CA GLY A 187 11.53 11.65 -23.57
C GLY A 187 10.11 12.19 -23.39
N GLN A 188 9.59 12.83 -24.42
CA GLN A 188 8.18 13.25 -24.47
C GLN A 188 7.27 12.03 -24.42
N LEU A 189 6.32 11.98 -23.48
CA LEU A 189 5.33 10.90 -23.42
C LEU A 189 4.38 11.00 -24.59
N ARG A 190 4.45 10.02 -25.51
CA ARG A 190 3.47 9.86 -26.60
C ARG A 190 2.45 8.79 -26.26
N LEU A 191 1.79 8.92 -25.11
CA LEU A 191 0.55 8.23 -24.83
C LEU A 191 -0.60 9.17 -25.15
N GLY A 192 -1.59 8.69 -25.90
CA GLY A 192 -2.83 9.45 -26.05
C GLY A 192 -3.38 9.79 -24.66
N LEU A 193 -3.61 11.07 -24.39
CA LEU A 193 -4.57 11.52 -23.38
C LEU A 193 -5.94 11.09 -23.91
N GLY A 194 -6.25 9.80 -23.72
CA GLY A 194 -7.20 9.10 -24.58
C GLY A 194 -8.65 9.44 -24.25
N THR A 195 -9.22 10.41 -24.96
CA THR A 195 -10.66 10.51 -25.23
C THR A 195 -11.10 9.57 -26.36
N ALA A 196 -10.16 8.97 -27.10
CA ALA A 196 -10.46 8.05 -28.20
C ALA A 196 -11.09 6.74 -27.66
N ALA A 197 -12.28 6.42 -28.18
CA ALA A 197 -12.95 5.15 -27.91
C ALA A 197 -12.06 3.98 -28.39
N PRO A 198 -11.99 2.85 -27.66
CA PRO A 198 -11.29 1.66 -28.12
C PRO A 198 -11.78 1.25 -29.51
N ARG A 199 -10.89 0.71 -30.35
CA ARG A 199 -11.33 0.01 -31.57
C ARG A 199 -12.28 -1.12 -31.16
N ALA A 200 -13.44 -1.21 -31.82
CA ALA A 200 -14.45 -2.22 -31.50
C ALA A 200 -13.84 -3.63 -31.49
N GLY A 201 -13.95 -4.33 -30.36
CA GLY A 201 -13.48 -5.72 -30.19
C GLY A 201 -12.04 -5.89 -29.67
N ALA A 202 -11.21 -4.84 -29.59
CA ALA A 202 -9.89 -4.94 -28.98
C ALA A 202 -10.00 -4.88 -27.44
N PRO A 203 -9.19 -5.68 -26.68
CA PRO A 203 -9.15 -5.56 -25.23
C PRO A 203 -8.70 -4.14 -24.84
N PRO A 204 -9.27 -3.55 -23.77
CA PRO A 204 -8.86 -2.23 -23.33
C PRO A 204 -7.38 -2.24 -22.93
N GLU A 205 -6.62 -1.26 -23.41
CA GLU A 205 -5.22 -1.04 -23.05
C GLU A 205 -5.07 0.10 -22.04
N PRO A 206 -3.97 0.13 -21.27
CA PRO A 206 -3.64 1.26 -20.40
C PRO A 206 -3.52 2.57 -21.18
N ARG A 207 -3.95 3.69 -20.57
CA ARG A 207 -3.86 5.05 -21.14
C ARG A 207 -3.50 6.08 -20.08
N ALA A 208 -2.92 7.20 -20.48
CA ALA A 208 -2.65 8.30 -19.57
C ALA A 208 -3.93 9.05 -19.19
N LEU A 209 -4.15 9.23 -17.88
CA LEU A 209 -5.18 10.13 -17.34
C LEU A 209 -4.62 11.53 -17.17
N VAL A 210 -3.45 11.63 -16.54
CA VAL A 210 -2.77 12.89 -16.25
C VAL A 210 -1.27 12.69 -16.40
N VAL A 211 -0.60 13.67 -17.02
CA VAL A 211 0.84 13.66 -17.24
C VAL A 211 1.46 14.88 -16.56
N ARG A 212 2.56 14.66 -15.85
CA ARG A 212 3.43 15.65 -15.21
C ARG A 212 4.88 15.39 -15.63
N PRO A 213 5.82 16.31 -15.37
CA PRO A 213 7.23 16.11 -15.77
C PRO A 213 7.81 14.77 -15.28
N HIS A 214 7.60 14.45 -13.99
CA HIS A 214 8.19 13.27 -13.35
C HIS A 214 7.19 12.13 -13.08
N LEU A 215 5.88 12.42 -13.12
CA LEU A 215 4.81 11.47 -12.78
C LEU A 215 3.75 11.37 -13.89
N CYS A 216 3.05 10.25 -13.92
CA CYS A 216 1.85 10.07 -14.71
C CYS A 216 0.86 9.18 -13.97
N ALA A 217 -0.41 9.59 -13.96
CA ALA A 217 -1.49 8.72 -13.58
C ALA A 217 -1.98 7.98 -14.82
N LEU A 218 -1.94 6.66 -14.78
CA LEU A 218 -2.42 5.76 -15.82
C LEU A 218 -3.78 5.21 -15.43
N TRP A 219 -4.66 5.02 -16.41
CA TRP A 219 -5.83 4.18 -16.25
C TRP A 219 -5.44 2.74 -16.52
N LYS A 220 -5.62 1.86 -15.53
CA LYS A 220 -5.46 0.41 -15.66
C LYS A 220 -6.82 -0.24 -15.92
N PRO A 221 -6.98 -0.99 -17.03
CA PRO A 221 -8.16 -1.81 -17.25
C PRO A 221 -8.24 -2.99 -16.27
N ALA A 222 -9.44 -3.56 -16.09
CA ALA A 222 -9.59 -4.86 -15.42
C ALA A 222 -8.92 -5.97 -16.25
N GLY A 223 -8.46 -7.04 -15.60
CA GLY A 223 -7.72 -8.14 -16.21
C GLY A 223 -6.20 -7.92 -16.34
N TRP A 224 -5.72 -6.69 -16.15
CA TRP A 224 -4.29 -6.36 -16.19
C TRP A 224 -3.62 -6.54 -14.83
N ALA A 225 -2.52 -7.27 -14.77
CA ALA A 225 -1.74 -7.43 -13.55
C ALA A 225 -0.77 -6.25 -13.33
N VAL A 226 -0.59 -5.84 -12.07
CA VAL A 226 0.48 -4.92 -11.64
C VAL A 226 1.31 -5.63 -10.60
N ARG A 227 2.57 -5.91 -10.93
CA ARG A 227 3.52 -6.48 -9.96
C ARG A 227 4.49 -5.41 -9.52
N VAL A 228 4.51 -5.21 -8.21
CA VAL A 228 5.45 -4.35 -7.50
C VAL A 228 5.88 -5.10 -6.27
N VAL A 229 7.18 -5.08 -5.99
CA VAL A 229 7.74 -5.75 -4.83
C VAL A 229 8.09 -4.75 -3.74
N PHE A 230 7.47 -4.89 -2.58
CA PHE A 230 7.72 -4.04 -1.40
C PHE A 230 7.95 -4.89 -0.14
N GLY A 231 8.97 -4.54 0.65
CA GLY A 231 9.19 -5.10 1.99
C GLY A 231 9.80 -6.52 2.01
N ASP A 232 9.72 -7.18 3.17
CA ASP A 232 10.28 -8.52 3.44
C ASP A 232 9.63 -9.64 2.62
N ASP A 233 8.46 -9.39 2.03
CA ASP A 233 7.67 -10.38 1.30
C ASP A 233 8.06 -10.48 -0.19
N ALA A 234 9.28 -10.02 -0.54
CA ALA A 234 9.81 -10.09 -1.90
C ALA A 234 9.79 -11.52 -2.46
N ASP A 235 10.11 -12.50 -1.62
CA ASP A 235 10.09 -13.91 -1.97
C ASP A 235 8.67 -14.48 -2.12
N ALA A 236 7.67 -13.95 -1.41
CA ALA A 236 6.29 -14.39 -1.52
C ALA A 236 5.63 -13.89 -2.82
N GLN A 237 5.98 -12.68 -3.27
CA GLN A 237 5.42 -12.10 -4.49
C GLN A 237 6.03 -12.67 -5.77
N LEU A 238 7.32 -13.07 -5.74
CA LEU A 238 7.97 -13.81 -6.82
C LEU A 238 7.38 -15.22 -7.05
N ARG A 239 6.79 -15.82 -6.00
CA ARG A 239 6.14 -17.15 -6.05
C ARG A 239 4.74 -17.13 -6.63
N THR A 240 4.15 -15.95 -6.86
CA THR A 240 2.88 -15.88 -7.59
C THR A 240 3.16 -16.15 -9.06
N GLY A 241 2.84 -17.38 -9.51
CA GLY A 241 3.02 -17.81 -10.89
C GLY A 241 2.41 -16.82 -11.89
N ARG A 242 2.89 -16.87 -13.14
CA ARG A 242 2.36 -16.07 -14.26
C ARG A 242 0.85 -16.34 -14.41
N GLY A 243 0.02 -15.58 -13.71
CA GLY A 243 -1.41 -15.56 -13.95
C GLY A 243 -1.63 -15.06 -15.36
N GLY A 244 -2.05 -15.95 -16.28
CA GLY A 244 -2.10 -15.65 -17.72
C GLY A 244 -2.86 -14.36 -18.00
N GLY A 245 -2.37 -13.50 -18.90
CA GLY A 245 -2.95 -12.17 -19.20
C GLY A 245 -1.88 -11.07 -19.23
N PRO A 246 -2.23 -9.83 -19.59
CA PRO A 246 -1.26 -8.76 -19.80
C PRO A 246 -0.76 -8.15 -18.49
N GLU A 247 0.53 -7.83 -18.46
CA GLU A 247 1.21 -7.22 -17.31
C GLU A 247 1.56 -5.75 -17.59
N LEU A 248 1.22 -4.85 -16.66
CA LEU A 248 1.43 -3.41 -16.85
C LEU A 248 2.92 -3.07 -16.98
N GLN A 249 3.79 -3.71 -16.18
CA GLN A 249 5.24 -3.51 -16.24
C GLN A 249 5.87 -3.89 -17.58
N GLU A 250 5.42 -4.99 -18.19
CA GLU A 250 5.90 -5.44 -19.51
C GLU A 250 5.48 -4.43 -20.59
N TRP A 251 4.20 -4.04 -20.58
CA TRP A 251 3.68 -3.04 -21.50
C TRP A 251 4.39 -1.68 -21.35
N LEU A 252 4.70 -1.24 -20.12
CA LEU A 252 5.48 -0.02 -19.88
C LEU A 252 6.88 -0.12 -20.48
N ALA A 253 7.59 -1.23 -20.23
CA ALA A 253 8.94 -1.46 -20.74
C ALA A 253 8.99 -1.48 -22.28
N GLU A 254 7.99 -2.09 -22.90
CA GLU A 254 7.85 -2.19 -24.36
C GLU A 254 7.44 -0.87 -25.01
N ARG A 255 6.38 -0.23 -24.52
CA ARG A 255 5.78 0.95 -25.15
C ARG A 255 6.52 2.24 -24.82
N LEU A 256 7.02 2.36 -23.59
CA LEU A 256 7.56 3.62 -23.06
C LEU A 256 9.04 3.54 -22.74
N GLY A 257 9.61 2.34 -22.65
CA GLY A 257 10.98 2.14 -22.20
C GLY A 257 12.08 2.80 -23.04
N SER A 258 11.81 3.09 -24.32
CA SER A 258 12.74 3.85 -25.17
C SER A 258 12.80 5.33 -24.80
N GLN A 259 11.69 5.89 -24.31
CA GLN A 259 11.57 7.28 -23.88
C GLN A 259 11.80 7.43 -22.37
N HIS A 260 11.46 6.41 -21.59
CA HIS A 260 11.46 6.45 -20.13
C HIS A 260 12.28 5.27 -19.60
N PRO A 261 13.60 5.44 -19.37
CA PRO A 261 14.49 4.37 -18.94
C PRO A 261 14.04 3.63 -17.68
N VAL A 262 13.43 4.37 -16.73
CA VAL A 262 12.86 3.80 -15.50
C VAL A 262 11.82 2.71 -15.79
N ALA A 263 11.14 2.73 -16.95
CA ALA A 263 10.18 1.70 -17.34
C ALA A 263 10.83 0.36 -17.73
N ARG A 264 12.12 0.34 -18.07
CA ARG A 264 12.88 -0.90 -18.36
C ARG A 264 13.65 -1.41 -17.15
N ASP A 265 13.55 -0.71 -16.04
CA ASP A 265 14.35 -0.97 -14.86
C ASP A 265 13.53 -1.76 -13.83
N PRO A 266 13.72 -3.09 -13.73
CA PRO A 266 12.99 -3.91 -12.78
C PRO A 266 13.30 -3.56 -11.32
N LEU A 267 14.45 -2.95 -11.04
CA LEU A 267 14.90 -2.59 -9.70
C LEU A 267 14.23 -1.29 -9.24
N ALA A 268 13.97 -0.40 -10.18
CA ALA A 268 13.02 0.69 -10.02
C ALA A 268 11.56 0.25 -10.26
N GLN A 269 11.24 -1.05 -10.22
CA GLN A 269 9.89 -1.59 -10.38
C GLN A 269 9.19 -1.07 -11.64
N HIS A 270 9.94 -0.81 -12.72
CA HIS A 270 9.44 -0.22 -13.96
C HIS A 270 8.80 1.18 -13.77
N GLY A 271 9.14 1.88 -12.68
CA GLY A 271 8.55 3.15 -12.26
C GLY A 271 7.22 3.01 -11.51
N LEU A 272 6.76 1.79 -11.21
CA LEU A 272 5.53 1.54 -10.48
C LEU A 272 5.78 1.64 -8.96
N VAL A 273 4.95 2.42 -8.26
CA VAL A 273 5.11 2.71 -6.82
C VAL A 273 4.00 2.13 -5.95
N HIS A 274 2.98 1.53 -6.58
CA HIS A 274 1.89 0.80 -5.92
C HIS A 274 1.20 -0.12 -6.93
N ARG A 275 0.25 -0.94 -6.46
CA ARG A 275 -0.49 -1.91 -7.28
C ARG A 275 -1.99 -1.83 -7.07
N LEU A 276 -2.70 -2.32 -8.07
CA LEU A 276 -4.09 -2.72 -8.00
C LEU A 276 -4.19 -4.23 -8.24
N ASP A 277 -5.22 -4.87 -7.68
CA ASP A 277 -5.53 -6.26 -8.02
C ASP A 277 -5.84 -6.38 -9.52
N ARG A 278 -5.66 -7.60 -10.05
CA ARG A 278 -5.80 -7.86 -11.49
C ARG A 278 -7.16 -7.38 -12.04
N GLU A 279 -8.25 -7.77 -11.38
CA GLU A 279 -9.61 -7.44 -11.81
C GLU A 279 -10.05 -6.03 -11.33
N THR A 280 -9.29 -5.39 -10.44
CA THR A 280 -9.56 -3.99 -10.06
C THR A 280 -9.12 -3.05 -11.17
N SER A 281 -10.00 -2.16 -11.62
CA SER A 281 -9.68 -1.16 -12.64
C SER A 281 -9.40 0.22 -12.02
N GLY A 282 -8.89 1.18 -12.80
CA GLY A 282 -8.81 2.59 -12.38
C GLY A 282 -7.40 3.16 -12.34
N ALA A 283 -7.22 4.23 -11.57
CA ALA A 283 -6.00 5.03 -11.56
C ALA A 283 -4.81 4.31 -10.88
N VAL A 284 -3.66 4.32 -11.57
CA VAL A 284 -2.36 3.85 -11.08
C VAL A 284 -1.33 4.95 -11.31
N LEU A 285 -0.70 5.45 -10.24
CA LEU A 285 0.49 6.29 -10.35
C LEU A 285 1.70 5.52 -10.88
N TRP A 286 2.33 6.09 -11.90
CA TRP A 286 3.57 5.65 -12.52
C TRP A 286 4.59 6.80 -12.56
N ALA A 287 5.82 6.52 -12.17
CA ALA A 287 6.92 7.45 -12.26
C ALA A 287 7.61 7.36 -13.62
N ARG A 288 7.77 8.51 -14.27
CA ARG A 288 8.35 8.66 -15.62
C ARG A 288 9.87 8.86 -15.62
N SER A 289 10.44 9.00 -14.43
CA SER A 289 11.84 9.33 -14.17
C SER A 289 12.27 8.75 -12.83
N TYR A 290 13.57 8.66 -12.58
CA TYR A 290 14.09 8.21 -11.30
C TYR A 290 13.79 9.20 -10.17
N ARG A 291 13.84 10.52 -10.45
CA ARG A 291 13.40 11.55 -9.49
C ARG A 291 11.95 11.34 -9.06
N GLY A 292 11.05 11.14 -10.04
CA GLY A 292 9.65 10.86 -9.77
C GLY A 292 9.44 9.57 -8.98
N TYR A 293 10.22 8.52 -9.26
CA TYR A 293 10.07 7.22 -8.60
C TYR A 293 10.43 7.30 -7.12
N LEU A 294 11.59 7.88 -6.79
CA LEU A 294 12.03 8.01 -5.40
C LEU A 294 11.10 8.90 -4.59
N ALA A 295 10.72 10.05 -5.15
CA ALA A 295 9.78 10.96 -4.50
C ALA A 295 8.42 10.30 -4.27
N ALA A 296 7.87 9.65 -5.29
CA ALA A 296 6.58 8.97 -5.14
C ALA A 296 6.67 7.86 -4.09
N ARG A 297 7.72 7.03 -4.06
CA ARG A 297 7.92 6.05 -2.97
C ARG A 297 7.95 6.71 -1.59
N LEU A 298 8.59 7.87 -1.48
CA LEU A 298 8.65 8.63 -0.23
C LEU A 298 7.28 9.16 0.19
N HIS A 299 6.48 9.70 -0.73
CA HIS A 299 5.11 10.13 -0.46
C HIS A 299 4.19 8.96 -0.07
N PHE A 300 4.35 7.79 -0.71
CA PHE A 300 3.61 6.58 -0.35
C PHE A 300 3.99 6.10 1.06
N ALA A 301 5.29 6.08 1.40
CA ALA A 301 5.74 5.76 2.75
C ALA A 301 5.18 6.76 3.78
N ALA A 302 5.23 8.05 3.46
CA ALA A 302 4.73 9.14 4.29
C ALA A 302 3.19 9.23 4.36
N ARG A 303 2.45 8.33 3.70
CA ARG A 303 0.98 8.31 3.64
C ARG A 303 0.36 9.59 3.07
N ARG A 304 1.08 10.32 2.22
CA ARG A 304 0.64 11.56 1.54
C ARG A 304 -0.11 11.32 0.22
N VAL A 305 -0.66 10.11 0.05
CA VAL A 305 -1.35 9.71 -1.19
C VAL A 305 -2.77 9.31 -0.86
N ARG A 306 -3.72 10.07 -1.41
CA ARG A 306 -5.14 9.78 -1.30
C ARG A 306 -5.55 8.83 -2.41
N LYS A 307 -6.20 7.72 -2.05
CA LYS A 307 -6.68 6.70 -2.99
C LYS A 307 -8.15 6.43 -2.72
N GLY A 308 -9.00 6.78 -3.68
CA GLY A 308 -10.44 6.59 -3.63
C GLY A 308 -10.89 5.44 -4.54
N TYR A 309 -11.81 4.63 -4.03
CA TYR A 309 -12.38 3.48 -4.71
C TYR A 309 -13.90 3.55 -4.72
N VAL A 310 -14.51 2.98 -5.75
CA VAL A 310 -15.95 2.74 -5.85
C VAL A 310 -16.18 1.25 -6.03
N CYS A 311 -17.19 0.71 -5.36
CA CYS A 311 -17.62 -0.66 -5.56
C CYS A 311 -19.14 -0.84 -5.39
N LEU A 312 -19.61 -2.02 -5.80
CA LEU A 312 -20.92 -2.55 -5.40
C LEU A 312 -20.70 -3.67 -4.37
N CYS A 313 -21.47 -3.66 -3.29
CA CYS A 313 -21.45 -4.72 -2.28
C CYS A 313 -22.86 -5.19 -1.91
N TRP A 314 -22.96 -6.44 -1.47
CA TRP A 314 -24.22 -7.02 -1.03
C TRP A 314 -24.67 -6.47 0.33
N GLY A 315 -25.99 -6.32 0.47
CA GLY A 315 -26.64 -5.89 1.70
C GLY A 315 -26.58 -4.38 1.94
N PRO A 316 -27.34 -3.90 2.93
CA PRO A 316 -27.41 -2.49 3.27
C PRO A 316 -26.18 -2.06 4.11
N VAL A 317 -25.36 -1.16 3.57
CA VAL A 317 -24.26 -0.51 4.29
C VAL A 317 -24.76 0.74 5.01
N ALA A 318 -24.32 0.97 6.25
CA ALA A 318 -24.74 2.14 7.02
C ALA A 318 -24.48 3.47 6.25
N PRO A 319 -25.43 4.43 6.27
CA PRO A 319 -25.30 5.69 5.53
C PRO A 319 -24.26 6.64 6.15
N THR A 320 -24.05 6.56 7.47
CA THR A 320 -23.05 7.35 8.17
C THR A 320 -21.65 6.83 7.83
N PRO A 321 -20.70 7.69 7.42
CA PRO A 321 -19.30 7.29 7.23
C PRO A 321 -18.71 6.61 8.45
N TRP A 322 -17.90 5.57 8.23
CA TRP A 322 -17.27 4.84 9.32
C TRP A 322 -15.90 4.29 8.90
N LEU A 323 -15.05 4.03 9.90
CA LEU A 323 -13.71 3.49 9.69
C LEU A 323 -13.69 1.99 9.95
N LEU A 324 -13.31 1.23 8.93
CA LEU A 324 -13.10 -0.21 9.04
C LEU A 324 -11.64 -0.51 9.38
N GLU A 325 -11.41 -0.85 10.65
CA GLU A 325 -10.10 -1.24 11.18
C GLU A 325 -10.08 -2.73 11.54
N ALA A 326 -9.61 -3.56 10.62
CA ALA A 326 -9.41 -5.00 10.87
C ALA A 326 -8.01 -5.41 10.40
N PRO A 327 -7.22 -6.12 11.21
CA PRO A 327 -5.92 -6.61 10.74
C PRO A 327 -6.08 -7.61 9.60
N LEU A 328 -5.17 -7.56 8.63
CA LEU A 328 -5.18 -8.39 7.44
C LEU A 328 -3.98 -9.32 7.40
N LEU A 329 -4.25 -10.63 7.35
CA LEU A 329 -3.24 -11.68 7.20
C LEU A 329 -3.28 -12.21 5.77
N GLU A 330 -2.17 -12.08 5.06
CA GLU A 330 -1.98 -12.66 3.73
C GLU A 330 -1.65 -14.15 3.87
N LEU A 331 -2.35 -14.99 3.10
CA LEU A 331 -2.18 -16.43 3.05
C LEU A 331 -1.90 -16.85 1.60
N ALA A 332 -0.86 -17.66 1.41
CA ALA A 332 -0.54 -18.31 0.16
C ALA A 332 -0.60 -19.83 0.35
N PRO A 333 -1.81 -20.43 0.38
CA PRO A 333 -1.95 -21.86 0.60
C PRO A 333 -1.37 -22.67 -0.57
N LEU A 334 -0.77 -23.82 -0.27
CA LEU A 334 -0.34 -24.78 -1.28
C LEU A 334 -1.54 -25.22 -2.12
N GLY A 335 -1.45 -25.03 -3.45
CA GLY A 335 -2.49 -25.46 -4.40
C GLY A 335 -3.70 -24.52 -4.54
N GLY A 336 -3.69 -23.33 -3.93
CA GLY A 336 -4.78 -22.35 -4.05
C GLY A 336 -4.29 -20.94 -4.39
N PRO A 337 -5.18 -20.05 -4.88
CA PRO A 337 -4.81 -18.66 -5.10
C PRO A 337 -4.51 -17.98 -3.76
N PRO A 338 -3.57 -17.02 -3.74
CA PRO A 338 -3.32 -16.23 -2.55
C PRO A 338 -4.60 -15.49 -2.14
N ARG A 339 -4.84 -15.43 -0.83
CA ARG A 339 -6.00 -14.77 -0.23
C ARG A 339 -5.60 -14.03 1.03
N THR A 340 -6.44 -13.10 1.44
CA THR A 340 -6.26 -12.33 2.68
C THR A 340 -7.40 -12.67 3.64
N VAL A 341 -7.08 -12.85 4.91
CA VAL A 341 -8.06 -13.05 5.99
C VAL A 341 -8.08 -11.79 6.86
N ALA A 342 -9.27 -11.22 7.06
CA ALA A 342 -9.46 -10.08 7.93
C ALA A 342 -9.81 -10.52 9.37
N GLY A 343 -9.44 -9.71 10.35
CA GLY A 343 -9.70 -9.95 11.77
C GLY A 343 -8.72 -10.93 12.43
N SER A 344 -7.67 -11.38 11.72
CA SER A 344 -6.67 -12.26 12.32
C SER A 344 -5.76 -11.48 13.28
N PRO A 345 -5.52 -11.95 14.52
CA PRO A 345 -4.55 -11.34 15.43
C PRO A 345 -3.11 -11.34 14.88
N ARG A 346 -2.81 -12.19 13.89
CA ARG A 346 -1.51 -12.24 13.19
C ARG A 346 -1.46 -11.31 11.98
N GLY A 347 -2.57 -10.67 11.62
CA GLY A 347 -2.65 -9.76 10.49
C GLY A 347 -1.97 -8.42 10.75
N ARG A 348 -1.57 -7.74 9.66
CA ARG A 348 -1.05 -6.37 9.73
C ARG A 348 -2.22 -5.39 9.79
N VAL A 349 -2.09 -4.33 10.58
CA VAL A 349 -3.12 -3.27 10.66
C VAL A 349 -3.44 -2.75 9.25
N ALA A 350 -4.75 -2.61 9.00
CA ALA A 350 -5.30 -2.06 7.79
C ALA A 350 -6.50 -1.15 8.13
N ARG A 351 -6.61 -0.03 7.41
CA ARG A 351 -7.62 1.00 7.65
C ARG A 351 -8.26 1.40 6.32
N THR A 352 -9.58 1.31 6.28
CA THR A 352 -10.41 1.69 5.14
C THR A 352 -11.58 2.51 5.62
N GLU A 353 -11.70 3.76 5.18
CA GLU A 353 -12.90 4.56 5.40
C GLU A 353 -13.97 4.14 4.41
N VAL A 354 -15.21 4.00 4.87
CA VAL A 354 -16.36 3.51 4.11
C VAL A 354 -17.45 4.57 4.12
N VAL A 355 -17.91 4.96 2.93
CA VAL A 355 -19.01 5.91 2.75
C VAL A 355 -20.06 5.29 1.82
N CYS A 356 -21.28 5.13 2.31
CA CYS A 356 -22.39 4.63 1.50
C CYS A 356 -22.95 5.78 0.65
N ALA A 357 -22.95 5.62 -0.67
CA ALA A 357 -23.56 6.57 -1.60
C ALA A 357 -25.06 6.32 -1.79
N GLY A 358 -25.53 5.10 -1.51
CA GLY A 358 -26.93 4.75 -1.53
C GLY A 358 -27.19 3.26 -1.79
N HIS A 359 -28.47 2.91 -1.74
CA HIS A 359 -28.94 1.53 -1.90
C HIS A 359 -29.72 1.36 -3.21
N LEU A 360 -29.49 0.20 -3.82
CA LEU A 360 -30.12 -0.26 -5.04
C LEU A 360 -30.66 -1.67 -4.81
N LEU A 361 -31.55 -2.11 -5.69
CA LEU A 361 -32.15 -3.42 -5.70
C LEU A 361 -31.69 -4.16 -6.96
N ALA A 362 -31.13 -5.34 -6.76
CA ALA A 362 -30.67 -6.20 -7.84
C ALA A 362 -31.76 -7.19 -8.27
N PRO A 363 -31.80 -7.54 -9.58
CA PRO A 363 -32.57 -8.68 -10.03
C PRO A 363 -32.01 -9.95 -9.37
N VAL A 364 -32.88 -10.74 -8.75
CA VAL A 364 -32.51 -11.97 -8.02
C VAL A 364 -32.24 -13.10 -9.02
N GLU A 365 -31.27 -13.97 -8.70
CA GLU A 365 -31.29 -15.36 -9.15
C GLU A 365 -31.72 -16.27 -7.97
N PRO A 366 -32.55 -17.29 -8.23
CA PRO A 366 -33.09 -18.14 -7.18
C PRO A 366 -31.97 -18.99 -6.55
N GLN A 367 -31.93 -19.04 -5.21
CA GLN A 367 -31.36 -20.11 -4.35
C GLN A 367 -30.10 -19.86 -3.49
N SER A 368 -29.68 -18.64 -3.12
CA SER A 368 -28.58 -18.56 -2.11
C SER A 368 -28.61 -17.41 -1.08
N LEU A 369 -29.50 -16.42 -1.21
CA LEU A 369 -29.73 -15.43 -0.16
C LEU A 369 -31.22 -15.45 0.20
N GLY A 370 -31.51 -15.50 1.50
CA GLY A 370 -32.84 -15.70 2.06
C GLY A 370 -33.96 -14.89 1.40
N SER A 371 -35.11 -15.55 1.30
CA SER A 371 -36.38 -15.18 0.67
C SER A 371 -36.76 -13.68 0.69
N GLY A 372 -36.63 -13.05 -0.48
CA GLY A 372 -37.23 -11.79 -0.88
C GLY A 372 -37.18 -11.64 -2.41
N PRO A 373 -38.08 -10.85 -3.05
CA PRO A 373 -38.14 -10.73 -4.52
C PRO A 373 -36.99 -9.93 -5.15
N GLN A 374 -36.18 -9.23 -4.34
CA GLN A 374 -35.02 -8.41 -4.74
C GLN A 374 -33.93 -8.48 -3.68
N ALA A 375 -32.66 -8.50 -4.09
CA ALA A 375 -31.51 -8.46 -3.19
C ALA A 375 -30.98 -7.02 -3.07
N SER A 376 -30.75 -6.55 -1.85
CA SER A 376 -30.20 -5.21 -1.60
C SER A 376 -28.72 -5.14 -1.96
N VAL A 377 -28.33 -4.09 -2.66
CA VAL A 377 -26.96 -3.76 -3.06
C VAL A 377 -26.66 -2.33 -2.64
N SER A 378 -25.46 -2.08 -2.13
CA SER A 378 -25.01 -0.72 -1.80
C SER A 378 -23.93 -0.25 -2.77
N VAL A 379 -24.02 1.02 -3.19
CA VAL A 379 -22.95 1.73 -3.88
C VAL A 379 -22.08 2.37 -2.80
N VAL A 380 -20.79 2.02 -2.78
CA VAL A 380 -19.89 2.41 -1.70
C VAL A 380 -18.66 3.10 -2.24
N GLU A 381 -18.31 4.22 -1.63
CA GLU A 381 -17.00 4.85 -1.74
C GLU A 381 -16.08 4.33 -0.63
N LEU A 382 -14.82 4.07 -0.98
CA LEU A 382 -13.80 3.74 0.00
C LEU A 382 -12.58 4.64 -0.15
N LEU A 383 -12.05 5.10 0.99
CA LEU A 383 -10.75 5.77 1.05
C LEU A 383 -9.75 4.86 1.76
N LEU A 384 -8.63 4.58 1.07
CA LEU A 384 -7.59 3.71 1.61
C LEU A 384 -6.51 4.50 2.33
N HIS A 385 -6.34 4.23 3.62
CA HIS A 385 -5.20 4.75 4.39
C HIS A 385 -4.01 3.77 4.40
N THR A 386 -4.27 2.48 4.14
CA THR A 386 -3.25 1.43 3.98
C THR A 386 -3.36 0.75 2.61
N GLY A 387 -2.45 -0.15 2.27
CA GLY A 387 -2.45 -0.84 0.96
C GLY A 387 -2.04 -2.30 1.07
N ARG A 388 -2.81 -3.12 1.78
CA ARG A 388 -2.58 -4.57 1.89
C ARG A 388 -3.20 -5.34 0.71
N GLN A 389 -2.73 -6.56 0.44
CA GLN A 389 -3.31 -7.39 -0.62
C GLN A 389 -4.80 -7.64 -0.37
N HIS A 390 -5.62 -7.50 -1.40
CA HIS A 390 -7.08 -7.69 -1.35
C HIS A 390 -7.79 -6.90 -0.23
N GLN A 391 -7.21 -5.79 0.24
CA GLN A 391 -7.66 -5.12 1.47
C GLN A 391 -9.16 -4.83 1.47
N ILE A 392 -9.68 -4.13 0.45
CA ILE A 392 -11.10 -3.77 0.35
C ILE A 392 -12.00 -5.01 0.33
N ARG A 393 -11.60 -6.01 -0.46
CA ARG A 393 -12.36 -7.25 -0.68
C ARG A 393 -12.50 -8.06 0.60
N ALA A 394 -11.39 -8.26 1.30
CA ALA A 394 -11.35 -8.99 2.57
C ALA A 394 -12.07 -8.23 3.69
N HIS A 395 -11.88 -6.91 3.77
CA HIS A 395 -12.55 -6.03 4.73
C HIS A 395 -14.07 -6.07 4.61
N LEU A 396 -14.60 -5.79 3.42
CA LEU A 396 -16.04 -5.73 3.21
C LEU A 396 -16.69 -7.12 3.35
N GLY A 397 -16.05 -8.18 2.85
CA GLY A 397 -16.52 -9.55 3.08
C GLY A 397 -16.57 -9.95 4.56
N HIS A 398 -15.56 -9.55 5.34
CA HIS A 398 -15.53 -9.78 6.79
C HIS A 398 -16.63 -9.05 7.56
N GLN A 399 -17.04 -7.89 7.07
CA GLN A 399 -18.14 -7.10 7.64
C GLN A 399 -19.53 -7.55 7.16
N GLY A 400 -19.62 -8.65 6.40
CA GLY A 400 -20.88 -9.17 5.88
C GLY A 400 -21.39 -8.45 4.62
N HIS A 401 -20.57 -7.60 4.01
CA HIS A 401 -20.89 -6.85 2.79
C HIS A 401 -19.96 -7.22 1.63
N PRO A 402 -19.86 -8.49 1.21
CA PRO A 402 -18.92 -8.88 0.16
C PRO A 402 -19.21 -8.13 -1.15
N LEU A 403 -18.15 -7.85 -1.91
CA LEU A 403 -18.27 -7.21 -3.22
C LEU A 403 -19.13 -8.07 -4.15
N VAL A 404 -20.08 -7.46 -4.86
CA VAL A 404 -20.86 -8.17 -5.87
C VAL A 404 -19.90 -8.71 -6.93
N GLY A 405 -20.00 -10.00 -7.27
CA GLY A 405 -19.16 -10.66 -8.27
C GLY A 405 -17.82 -11.20 -7.75
N ASP A 406 -17.55 -11.08 -6.44
CA ASP A 406 -16.28 -11.52 -5.84
C ASP A 406 -16.40 -12.92 -5.24
N ALA A 407 -16.28 -13.94 -6.09
CA ALA A 407 -16.38 -15.34 -5.68
C ALA A 407 -15.38 -15.73 -4.57
N LEU A 408 -14.20 -15.11 -4.51
CA LEU A 408 -13.17 -15.43 -3.50
C LEU A 408 -13.58 -15.00 -2.08
N TYR A 409 -14.40 -13.95 -1.97
CA TYR A 409 -14.79 -13.35 -0.71
C TYR A 409 -16.30 -13.43 -0.42
N GLY A 410 -17.01 -14.36 -1.07
CA GLY A 410 -18.43 -14.64 -0.80
C GLY A 410 -19.41 -13.76 -1.58
N GLY A 411 -18.93 -13.05 -2.60
CA GLY A 411 -19.71 -12.15 -3.45
C GLY A 411 -20.47 -12.80 -4.61
N GLY A 412 -20.23 -14.10 -4.85
CA GLY A 412 -20.80 -14.85 -5.97
C GLY A 412 -20.33 -14.35 -7.34
N SER A 413 -21.08 -14.68 -8.40
CA SER A 413 -20.84 -14.21 -9.77
C SER A 413 -22.17 -14.10 -10.51
N PRO A 414 -23.06 -13.16 -10.12
CA PRO A 414 -24.38 -13.06 -10.72
C PRO A 414 -24.29 -12.72 -12.22
N PRO A 415 -25.21 -13.20 -13.07
CA PRO A 415 -25.14 -12.97 -14.53
C PRO A 415 -25.13 -11.48 -14.94
N TRP A 416 -25.79 -10.63 -14.16
CA TRP A 416 -25.83 -9.18 -14.40
C TRP A 416 -24.53 -8.46 -13.98
N CYS A 417 -23.68 -9.13 -13.20
CA CYS A 417 -22.37 -8.63 -12.76
C CYS A 417 -21.35 -9.80 -12.65
N PRO A 418 -20.87 -10.33 -13.78
CA PRO A 418 -20.01 -11.53 -13.81
C PRO A 418 -18.56 -11.26 -13.35
N HIS A 419 -18.17 -9.99 -13.18
CA HIS A 419 -16.87 -9.60 -12.66
C HIS A 419 -17.08 -8.70 -11.46
N PHE A 420 -16.32 -8.91 -10.38
CA PHE A 420 -16.44 -8.03 -9.24
C PHE A 420 -16.07 -6.60 -9.59
N LEU A 421 -16.85 -5.68 -9.04
CA LEU A 421 -16.76 -4.26 -9.34
C LEU A 421 -15.98 -3.56 -8.25
N LEU A 422 -14.68 -3.36 -8.49
CA LEU A 422 -13.82 -2.49 -7.69
C LEU A 422 -13.04 -1.56 -8.63
N HIS A 423 -13.23 -0.25 -8.44
CA HIS A 423 -12.67 0.76 -9.33
C HIS A 423 -11.95 1.85 -8.54
N ALA A 424 -10.64 2.00 -8.76
CA ALA A 424 -9.82 3.09 -8.23
C ALA A 424 -10.14 4.40 -8.99
N TRP A 425 -11.22 5.06 -8.60
CA TRP A 425 -11.73 6.24 -9.30
C TRP A 425 -10.87 7.49 -9.08
N CYS A 426 -10.13 7.58 -7.98
CA CYS A 426 -9.33 8.76 -7.65
C CYS A 426 -7.96 8.40 -7.09
N LEU A 427 -6.94 9.10 -7.56
CA LEU A 427 -5.60 9.09 -6.99
C LEU A 427 -5.06 10.51 -6.94
N GLU A 428 -4.65 10.94 -5.75
CA GLU A 428 -4.07 12.27 -5.52
C GLU A 428 -2.81 12.15 -4.69
N LEU A 429 -1.77 12.85 -5.13
CA LEU A 429 -0.51 13.02 -4.43
C LEU A 429 -0.26 14.52 -4.33
N ASP A 430 -0.07 15.00 -3.10
CA ASP A 430 0.19 16.40 -2.82
C ASP A 430 1.55 16.81 -3.38
N GLY A 431 1.58 17.99 -4.00
CA GLY A 431 2.77 18.54 -4.61
C GLY A 431 3.73 19.09 -3.58
N LYS A 432 4.77 18.33 -3.26
CA LYS A 432 5.96 18.80 -2.55
C LYS A 432 7.20 18.20 -3.24
N GLU A 433 8.38 18.70 -2.87
CA GLU A 433 9.67 18.17 -3.32
C GLU A 433 9.81 18.04 -4.87
N ASP A 434 9.58 19.14 -5.62
CA ASP A 434 9.72 19.30 -7.09
C ASP A 434 9.00 18.30 -8.02
N VAL A 435 8.26 17.35 -7.48
CA VAL A 435 7.61 16.29 -8.28
C VAL A 435 6.23 16.71 -8.81
N HIS A 436 5.78 17.90 -8.43
CA HIS A 436 4.52 18.55 -8.77
C HIS A 436 3.28 17.78 -8.28
N PRO A 437 2.21 18.47 -7.85
CA PRO A 437 0.98 17.80 -7.45
C PRO A 437 0.40 17.04 -8.65
N ILE A 438 -0.11 15.83 -8.39
CA ILE A 438 -0.82 15.05 -9.38
C ILE A 438 -2.11 14.50 -8.78
N GLY A 439 -3.22 14.85 -9.41
CA GLY A 439 -4.54 14.32 -9.11
C GLY A 439 -5.15 13.77 -10.39
N ALA A 440 -5.71 12.57 -10.33
CA ALA A 440 -6.35 11.93 -11.46
C ALA A 440 -7.68 11.32 -11.04
N ARG A 441 -8.69 11.54 -11.89
CA ARG A 441 -9.98 10.86 -11.82
C ARG A 441 -10.06 9.88 -12.98
N ALA A 442 -10.25 8.60 -12.67
CA ALA A 442 -10.52 7.58 -13.66
C ALA A 442 -12.03 7.53 -13.93
N PRO A 443 -12.46 7.59 -15.21
CA PRO A 443 -13.87 7.41 -15.52
C PRO A 443 -14.30 5.99 -15.17
N LEU A 444 -15.56 5.85 -14.74
CA LEU A 444 -16.14 4.55 -14.43
C LEU A 444 -16.02 3.62 -15.66
N PRO A 445 -15.68 2.35 -15.46
CA PRO A 445 -15.54 1.44 -16.56
C PRO A 445 -16.91 1.01 -17.09
N THR A 446 -17.02 0.78 -18.40
CA THR A 446 -18.29 0.45 -19.06
C THR A 446 -19.02 -0.77 -18.47
N HIS A 447 -18.29 -1.74 -17.92
CA HIS A 447 -18.92 -2.90 -17.27
C HIS A 447 -19.61 -2.53 -15.94
N LEU A 448 -19.07 -1.57 -15.18
CA LEU A 448 -19.74 -1.00 -13.99
C LEU A 448 -20.99 -0.23 -14.39
N GLU A 449 -20.90 0.61 -15.42
CA GLU A 449 -22.06 1.33 -15.95
C GLU A 449 -23.17 0.35 -16.36
N ARG A 450 -22.83 -0.72 -17.09
CA ARG A 450 -23.80 -1.75 -17.48
C ARG A 450 -24.43 -2.46 -16.29
N ALA A 451 -23.65 -2.80 -15.27
CA ALA A 451 -24.18 -3.43 -14.05
C ALA A 451 -25.13 -2.50 -13.31
N LEU A 452 -24.77 -1.22 -13.15
CA LEU A 452 -25.63 -0.21 -12.54
C LEU A 452 -26.95 -0.03 -13.32
N LEU A 453 -26.94 -0.15 -14.66
CA LEU A 453 -28.19 -0.13 -15.45
C LEU A 453 -29.11 -1.31 -15.17
N GLN A 454 -28.62 -2.43 -14.63
CA GLN A 454 -29.47 -3.57 -14.27
C GLN A 454 -30.16 -3.40 -12.91
N LEU A 455 -29.76 -2.40 -12.13
CA LEU A 455 -30.26 -2.17 -10.78
C LEU A 455 -31.39 -1.14 -10.79
N THR A 456 -32.30 -1.26 -9.81
CA THR A 456 -33.35 -0.27 -9.56
C THR A 456 -33.07 0.47 -8.24
N PRO A 457 -33.25 1.79 -8.17
CA PRO A 457 -33.15 2.52 -6.90
C PRO A 457 -34.09 1.95 -5.84
N ALA A 458 -33.63 1.85 -4.59
CA ALA A 458 -34.46 1.39 -3.49
C ALA A 458 -35.61 2.36 -3.18
N ASP A 459 -35.38 3.65 -3.41
CA ASP A 459 -36.37 4.73 -3.30
C ASP A 459 -36.01 5.92 -4.22
N SER A 460 -36.89 6.92 -4.29
CA SER A 460 -36.74 8.10 -5.14
C SER A 460 -35.61 9.05 -4.68
N GLY A 461 -35.27 9.06 -3.39
CA GLY A 461 -34.14 9.81 -2.84
C GLY A 461 -32.80 9.17 -3.21
N ALA A 462 -32.72 7.84 -3.16
CA ALA A 462 -31.55 7.06 -3.55
C ALA A 462 -31.19 7.29 -5.03
N ALA A 463 -32.18 7.37 -5.92
CA ALA A 463 -31.94 7.62 -7.35
C ALA A 463 -31.23 8.96 -7.62
N ALA A 464 -31.74 10.04 -7.00
CA ALA A 464 -31.19 11.38 -7.18
C ALA A 464 -29.81 11.51 -6.53
N HIS A 465 -29.64 10.98 -5.31
CA HIS A 465 -28.37 11.02 -4.60
C HIS A 465 -27.29 10.22 -5.34
N ILE A 466 -27.58 8.97 -5.73
CA ILE A 466 -26.60 8.14 -6.45
C ILE A 466 -26.22 8.79 -7.79
N SER A 467 -27.17 9.39 -8.50
CA SER A 467 -26.88 10.08 -9.77
C SER A 467 -25.95 11.28 -9.57
N GLY A 468 -26.26 12.19 -8.64
CA GLY A 468 -25.40 13.33 -8.33
C GLY A 468 -24.04 12.92 -7.75
N TRP A 469 -24.00 11.84 -6.98
CA TRP A 469 -22.76 11.28 -6.48
C TRP A 469 -21.90 10.71 -7.62
N LEU A 470 -22.46 9.92 -8.53
CA LEU A 470 -21.75 9.39 -9.71
C LEU A 470 -21.25 10.52 -10.64
N GLU A 471 -22.01 11.61 -10.79
CA GLU A 471 -21.56 12.84 -11.48
C GLU A 471 -20.27 13.39 -10.87
N SER A 472 -20.23 13.52 -9.55
CA SER A 472 -19.04 14.01 -8.82
C SER A 472 -17.80 13.12 -9.04
N LYS A 473 -17.99 11.85 -9.44
CA LYS A 473 -16.92 10.90 -9.74
C LYS A 473 -16.58 10.80 -11.23
N GLY A 474 -17.19 11.64 -12.08
CA GLY A 474 -16.89 11.71 -13.51
C GLY A 474 -17.77 10.83 -14.41
N ALA A 475 -18.96 10.42 -13.95
CA ALA A 475 -19.88 9.56 -14.70
C ALA A 475 -21.03 10.32 -15.41
N GLY A 476 -20.78 11.54 -15.90
CA GLY A 476 -21.82 12.45 -16.43
C GLY A 476 -22.74 11.91 -17.54
N ASN A 477 -22.31 10.91 -18.31
CA ASN A 477 -23.13 10.30 -19.38
C ASN A 477 -24.13 9.24 -18.89
N PHE A 478 -24.02 8.81 -17.64
CA PHE A 478 -24.84 7.74 -17.05
C PHE A 478 -26.25 8.21 -16.64
N ILE A 479 -26.37 9.49 -16.26
CA ILE A 479 -27.56 10.12 -15.66
C ILE A 479 -28.77 10.14 -16.59
N GLN A 480 -28.54 10.29 -17.90
CA GLN A 480 -29.63 10.27 -18.89
C GLN A 480 -30.32 8.90 -18.96
N ARG A 481 -29.64 7.81 -18.60
CA ARG A 481 -30.19 6.45 -18.72
C ARG A 481 -30.87 5.95 -17.44
N LEU A 482 -30.39 6.36 -16.26
CA LEU A 482 -31.05 6.07 -14.98
C LEU A 482 -32.37 6.84 -14.83
N SER A 483 -32.40 8.12 -15.23
CA SER A 483 -33.61 8.96 -15.13
C SER A 483 -34.76 8.49 -16.01
N CYS A 484 -34.46 7.72 -17.07
CA CYS A 484 -35.46 7.17 -18.01
C CYS A 484 -36.08 5.83 -17.55
N LYS A 485 -35.65 5.24 -16.43
CA LYS A 485 -36.23 4.00 -15.87
C LYS A 485 -37.32 4.25 -14.81
N LYS A 486 -37.85 5.47 -14.73
CA LYS A 486 -39.04 5.78 -13.91
C LYS A 486 -40.29 5.12 -14.46
#